data_AF-A0A8D3DEA7-F1
#
_entry.id   AF-A0A8D3DEA7-F1
#
_cell.length_a   1.000
_cell.length_b   1.000
_cell.length_c   1.000
_cell.angle_alpha   90.00
_cell.angle_beta   90.00
_cell.angle_gamma   90.00
#
_symmetry.space_group_name_H-M   'P 1'
#
loop_
_entity.id
_entity.type
_entity.pdbx_description
1 polymer ?
#
loop_
_entity_poly.entity_id
_entity_poly.type
_entity_poly.pdbx_seq_one_letter_code
_entity_poly.pdbx_strand_id
1 'polypeptide(L)'
;MLLTITKTVTTWRPVPLLALAASLSVQNVDMCQQINKPKHFTTDYDTESLVVRRGLEFLVRVTFSRPLSEQDDFQLEFLIGSNPSASKGSLIVVTFGSRHGGPWSGRIVETQGETLTLGITPRAEAIVGKFRTYVAIVAGSGLQRTSRDTSTDMYLLFNAWCPEDTVYVANEGERREYVLNDSGVIFQGTVESVSQRTWMYGQFERGILDACIYILDMSRMPITDRGHAVKLIRKGSAMINSQDDNGVLVGNWRDDFSMGTSPTLWTGSTKILQKYANTGVPICYGQCWVFAGVFNTFLRCLGLPARVITNFSSAHDNTGNLKIELIFKPDGTPDRRHTRDSIWNYHCWNEVFMVRPDLPSNFTGWQVVDATPQETSDGHFRCGPAPVAAIKDGLLCHPFDCGFVFAEVNSDLVCLKRDRFGTLSPFRVDKNHIGQAIYTKAVGNNGHMDITHTYKYCFMGQDLNLVVQFQNKGEVARSVQAHLAGSVVFYTGVLASHFKDEDFTATVPALQSELLMTRLLLPCVLQVQGQPQVKQQMMVNVSFTNPFNFQLHNINLFMEGPGLMEDRSHQYSVLEPQASFSWVEMFTPRLHGLRLIVRTLKRRVDICLSLKPSALQQFHQLMN
;
A
#
# COMPACT_ATOMS: atom_id res chain seq x y z
N MET A 1 -74.01 70.50 -55.90
CA MET A 1 -73.71 69.33 -56.75
C MET A 1 -72.85 68.38 -55.92
N LEU A 2 -73.17 67.08 -55.96
CA LEU A 2 -72.71 65.99 -55.10
C LEU A 2 -71.18 65.95 -54.85
N LEU A 3 -70.72 65.51 -53.67
CA LEU A 3 -70.48 64.07 -53.41
C LEU A 3 -70.11 63.82 -51.94
N THR A 4 -70.87 62.92 -51.30
CA THR A 4 -70.62 62.35 -49.98
C THR A 4 -69.73 61.13 -50.13
N ILE A 5 -68.60 61.05 -49.42
CA ILE A 5 -67.71 59.87 -49.40
C ILE A 5 -67.83 59.19 -48.03
N THR A 6 -68.31 57.95 -48.05
CA THR A 6 -68.46 57.05 -46.91
C THR A 6 -67.14 56.33 -46.59
N LYS A 7 -66.78 56.30 -45.30
CA LYS A 7 -65.67 55.51 -44.75
C LYS A 7 -65.98 54.02 -44.80
N THR A 8 -65.10 53.23 -45.40
CA THR A 8 -65.01 51.77 -45.18
C THR A 8 -63.77 51.50 -44.32
N VAL A 9 -63.99 50.98 -43.11
CA VAL A 9 -62.92 50.47 -42.25
C VAL A 9 -62.80 48.98 -42.54
N THR A 10 -61.75 48.60 -43.25
CA THR A 10 -61.34 47.20 -43.41
C THR A 10 -60.60 46.76 -42.16
N THR A 11 -61.15 45.74 -41.50
CA THR A 11 -60.55 45.07 -40.35
C THR A 11 -59.28 44.33 -40.78
N TRP A 12 -58.14 44.70 -40.19
CA TRP A 12 -56.92 43.91 -40.29
C TRP A 12 -57.10 42.65 -39.44
N ARG A 13 -57.07 41.47 -40.07
CA ARG A 13 -56.92 40.21 -39.34
C ARG A 13 -55.56 40.26 -38.60
N PRO A 14 -55.49 39.96 -37.30
CA PRO A 14 -54.21 39.78 -36.65
C PRO A 14 -53.52 38.58 -37.30
N VAL A 15 -52.36 38.83 -37.91
CA VAL A 15 -51.36 37.79 -38.15
C VAL A 15 -51.07 37.17 -36.79
N PRO A 16 -51.06 35.83 -36.62
CA PRO A 16 -50.65 35.25 -35.35
C PRO A 16 -49.24 35.76 -35.10
N LEU A 17 -49.03 36.44 -33.97
CA LEU A 17 -47.69 36.56 -33.41
C LEU A 17 -47.16 35.13 -33.36
N LEU A 18 -46.20 34.82 -34.24
CA LEU A 18 -45.27 33.71 -34.01
C LEU A 18 -44.78 33.93 -32.58
N ALA A 19 -45.27 33.11 -31.66
CA ALA A 19 -44.73 33.06 -30.31
C ALA A 19 -43.24 32.83 -30.51
N LEU A 20 -42.43 33.86 -30.24
CA LEU A 20 -40.99 33.69 -30.11
C LEU A 20 -40.81 32.54 -29.14
N ALA A 21 -40.43 31.37 -29.65
CA ALA A 21 -40.20 30.20 -28.83
C ALA A 21 -39.25 30.64 -27.71
N ALA A 22 -39.67 30.48 -26.46
CA ALA A 22 -38.88 30.92 -25.32
C ALA A 22 -37.47 30.32 -25.45
N SER A 23 -36.45 31.16 -25.29
CA SER A 23 -35.05 30.74 -25.32
C SER A 23 -34.85 29.64 -24.29
N LEU A 24 -34.18 28.56 -24.68
CA LEU A 24 -33.89 27.46 -23.79
C LEU A 24 -33.01 27.96 -22.63
N SER A 25 -33.36 27.60 -21.40
CA SER A 25 -32.55 27.88 -20.22
C SER A 25 -32.53 26.67 -19.29
N VAL A 26 -31.47 26.54 -18.50
CA VAL A 26 -31.37 25.49 -17.47
C VAL A 26 -32.08 25.96 -16.21
N GLN A 27 -33.02 25.16 -15.70
CA GLN A 27 -33.80 25.44 -14.50
C GLN A 27 -33.22 24.74 -13.27
N ASN A 28 -32.73 23.50 -13.44
CA ASN A 28 -32.17 22.72 -12.34
C ASN A 28 -31.11 21.73 -12.83
N VAL A 29 -30.14 21.43 -11.97
CA VAL A 29 -29.13 20.38 -12.16
C VAL A 29 -29.10 19.51 -10.91
N ASP A 30 -29.60 18.28 -11.03
CA ASP A 30 -29.53 17.27 -9.98
C ASP A 30 -28.37 16.31 -10.27
N MET A 31 -27.37 16.28 -9.39
CA MET A 31 -26.19 15.41 -9.49
C MET A 31 -26.49 13.94 -9.12
N CYS A 32 -27.76 13.58 -8.89
CA CYS A 32 -28.29 12.23 -8.66
C CYS A 32 -27.51 11.46 -7.58
N GLN A 33 -27.12 12.14 -6.49
CA GLN A 33 -26.20 11.59 -5.50
C GLN A 33 -26.67 10.26 -4.89
N GLN A 34 -27.97 10.15 -4.62
CA GLN A 34 -28.59 8.95 -4.04
C GLN A 34 -28.51 7.72 -4.95
N ILE A 35 -28.39 7.94 -6.27
CA ILE A 35 -28.23 6.87 -7.27
C ILE A 35 -26.75 6.56 -7.49
N ASN A 36 -25.92 7.60 -7.56
CA ASN A 36 -24.51 7.49 -7.93
C ASN A 36 -23.64 6.95 -6.78
N LYS A 37 -23.74 7.51 -5.57
CA LYS A 37 -22.82 7.16 -4.47
C LYS A 37 -22.78 5.65 -4.14
N PRO A 38 -23.92 4.91 -4.12
CA PRO A 38 -23.88 3.46 -3.91
C PRO A 38 -23.16 2.70 -5.02
N LYS A 39 -23.34 3.10 -6.29
CA LYS A 39 -22.70 2.45 -7.45
C LYS A 39 -21.20 2.72 -7.53
N HIS A 40 -20.75 3.85 -6.97
CA HIS A 40 -19.34 4.24 -6.95
C HIS A 40 -18.62 3.87 -5.65
N PHE A 41 -19.27 3.19 -4.70
CA PHE A 41 -18.69 2.87 -3.38
C PHE A 41 -18.20 4.12 -2.65
N THR A 42 -19.05 5.14 -2.60
CA THR A 42 -18.77 6.47 -2.03
C THR A 42 -19.91 6.99 -1.13
N THR A 43 -20.82 6.12 -0.71
CA THR A 43 -21.94 6.47 0.19
C THR A 43 -21.47 6.98 1.54
N ASP A 44 -20.38 6.41 2.06
CA ASP A 44 -19.95 6.64 3.45
C ASP A 44 -19.36 8.05 3.66
N TYR A 45 -18.87 8.72 2.61
CA TYR A 45 -18.32 10.08 2.72
C TYR A 45 -19.39 11.06 3.21
N ASP A 46 -19.18 11.64 4.40
CA ASP A 46 -20.01 12.70 4.96
C ASP A 46 -19.71 14.04 4.28
N THR A 47 -20.32 14.23 3.12
CA THR A 47 -20.23 15.44 2.30
C THR A 47 -21.51 15.66 1.50
N GLU A 48 -21.87 16.93 1.33
CA GLU A 48 -23.03 17.38 0.56
C GLU A 48 -22.79 17.33 -0.96
N SER A 49 -21.53 17.24 -1.39
CA SER A 49 -21.18 17.13 -2.82
C SER A 49 -21.26 15.69 -3.31
N LEU A 50 -21.45 15.53 -4.63
CA LEU A 50 -21.31 14.22 -5.27
C LEU A 50 -19.87 13.72 -5.15
N VAL A 51 -19.68 12.44 -4.82
CA VAL A 51 -18.37 11.78 -4.84
C VAL A 51 -18.48 10.57 -5.76
N VAL A 52 -17.65 10.53 -6.80
CA VAL A 52 -17.60 9.44 -7.78
C VAL A 52 -16.16 9.05 -8.08
N ARG A 53 -15.98 7.93 -8.77
CA ARG A 53 -14.67 7.37 -9.12
C ARG A 53 -14.49 7.39 -10.64
N ARG A 54 -13.29 7.70 -11.10
CA ARG A 54 -12.93 7.75 -12.52
C ARG A 54 -13.11 6.38 -13.21
N GLY A 55 -13.30 6.36 -14.52
CA GLY A 55 -13.53 5.11 -15.27
C GLY A 55 -14.92 4.47 -15.07
N LEU A 56 -15.83 5.08 -14.31
CA LEU A 56 -17.19 4.57 -14.11
C LEU A 56 -18.25 5.63 -14.44
N GLU A 57 -19.33 5.23 -15.09
CA GLU A 57 -20.43 6.13 -15.47
C GLU A 57 -21.24 6.60 -14.25
N PHE A 58 -21.49 7.91 -14.17
CA PHE A 58 -22.42 8.51 -13.22
C PHE A 58 -23.53 9.28 -13.94
N LEU A 59 -24.65 9.48 -13.25
CA LEU A 59 -25.83 10.14 -13.80
C LEU A 59 -25.93 11.60 -13.36
N VAL A 60 -26.39 12.47 -14.25
CA VAL A 60 -26.79 13.85 -13.94
C VAL A 60 -28.13 14.12 -14.59
N ARG A 61 -29.06 14.73 -13.85
CA ARG A 61 -30.34 15.19 -14.39
C ARG A 61 -30.31 16.69 -14.62
N VAL A 62 -30.68 17.10 -15.82
CA VAL A 62 -30.79 18.52 -16.20
C VAL A 62 -32.22 18.80 -16.59
N THR A 63 -32.85 19.76 -15.90
CA THR A 63 -34.20 20.25 -16.22
C THR A 63 -34.07 21.58 -16.95
N PHE A 64 -34.66 21.67 -18.14
CA PHE A 64 -34.68 22.88 -18.96
C PHE A 64 -36.02 23.63 -18.82
N SER A 65 -36.10 24.84 -19.38
CA SER A 65 -37.33 25.66 -19.39
C SER A 65 -38.44 25.15 -20.31
N ARG A 66 -38.12 24.23 -21.21
CA ARG A 66 -39.01 23.55 -22.14
C ARG A 66 -38.34 22.25 -22.63
N PRO A 67 -39.08 21.31 -23.24
CA PRO A 67 -38.48 20.15 -23.88
C PRO A 67 -37.49 20.55 -24.97
N LEU A 68 -36.43 19.75 -25.16
CA LEU A 68 -35.46 19.96 -26.23
C LEU A 68 -36.11 19.72 -27.60
N SER A 69 -35.80 20.61 -28.55
CA SER A 69 -36.05 20.42 -29.97
C SER A 69 -34.78 19.95 -30.68
N GLU A 70 -34.91 19.47 -31.92
CA GLU A 70 -33.75 19.01 -32.73
C GLU A 70 -32.70 20.10 -33.00
N GLN A 71 -33.06 21.38 -32.85
CA GLN A 71 -32.15 22.51 -33.03
C GLN A 71 -31.41 22.91 -31.75
N ASP A 72 -31.87 22.43 -30.59
CA ASP A 72 -31.24 22.76 -29.32
C ASP A 72 -30.00 21.89 -29.11
N ASP A 73 -28.94 22.53 -28.62
CA ASP A 73 -27.69 21.85 -28.35
C ASP A 73 -27.09 22.40 -27.05
N PHE A 74 -26.48 21.51 -26.28
CA PHE A 74 -25.94 21.81 -24.96
C PHE A 74 -24.76 20.91 -24.63
N GLN A 75 -24.01 21.29 -23.61
CA GLN A 75 -22.89 20.52 -23.08
C GLN A 75 -22.78 20.66 -21.57
N LEU A 76 -22.22 19.64 -20.93
CA LEU A 76 -21.76 19.73 -19.55
C LEU A 76 -20.28 20.10 -19.55
N GLU A 77 -19.87 20.95 -18.61
CA GLU A 77 -18.49 21.36 -18.44
C GLU A 77 -18.02 21.09 -17.01
N PHE A 78 -16.90 20.39 -16.87
CA PHE A 78 -16.26 20.10 -15.59
C PHE A 78 -14.92 20.83 -15.51
N LEU A 79 -14.78 21.74 -14.55
CA LEU A 79 -13.62 22.63 -14.42
C LEU A 79 -12.91 22.40 -13.09
N ILE A 80 -11.60 22.20 -13.13
CA ILE A 80 -10.75 22.00 -11.94
C ILE A 80 -9.52 22.91 -11.95
N GLY A 81 -9.10 23.35 -10.77
CA GLY A 81 -7.96 24.25 -10.58
C GLY A 81 -8.27 25.72 -10.87
N SER A 82 -7.27 26.59 -10.66
CA SER A 82 -7.41 28.05 -10.76
C SER A 82 -7.52 28.55 -12.21
N ASN A 83 -6.84 27.90 -13.16
CA ASN A 83 -6.84 28.26 -14.58
C ASN A 83 -7.17 27.04 -15.47
N PRO A 84 -8.46 26.63 -15.52
CA PRO A 84 -8.91 25.46 -16.25
C PRO A 84 -8.79 25.66 -17.76
N SER A 85 -8.32 24.65 -18.49
CA SER A 85 -8.18 24.70 -19.95
C SER A 85 -8.25 23.31 -20.57
N ALA A 86 -8.77 23.22 -21.79
CA ALA A 86 -8.94 21.95 -22.49
C ALA A 86 -7.59 21.26 -22.78
N SER A 87 -6.56 22.03 -23.15
CA SER A 87 -5.22 21.50 -23.43
C SER A 87 -4.52 20.87 -22.21
N LYS A 88 -4.91 21.28 -20.99
CA LYS A 88 -4.42 20.70 -19.73
C LYS A 88 -5.34 19.60 -19.20
N GLY A 89 -6.44 19.28 -19.89
CA GLY A 89 -7.45 18.35 -19.38
C GLY A 89 -8.14 18.81 -18.09
N SER A 90 -8.05 20.11 -17.74
CA SER A 90 -8.65 20.69 -16.53
C SER A 90 -9.95 21.46 -16.80
N LEU A 91 -10.32 21.59 -18.08
CA LEU A 91 -11.67 21.90 -18.57
C LEU A 91 -12.10 20.72 -19.44
N ILE A 92 -13.12 19.99 -19.00
CA ILE A 92 -13.67 18.86 -19.74
C ILE A 92 -15.05 19.27 -20.24
N VAL A 93 -15.27 19.13 -21.54
CA VAL A 93 -16.58 19.34 -22.18
C VAL A 93 -17.17 17.97 -22.48
N VAL A 94 -18.41 17.72 -22.11
CA VAL A 94 -19.16 16.51 -22.42
C VAL A 94 -20.37 16.89 -23.26
N THR A 95 -20.44 16.34 -24.46
CA THR A 95 -21.54 16.54 -25.42
C THR A 95 -22.38 15.27 -25.50
N PHE A 96 -23.63 15.41 -25.98
CA PHE A 96 -24.62 14.32 -25.96
C PHE A 96 -25.26 14.04 -27.33
N GLY A 97 -24.81 14.78 -28.37
CA GLY A 97 -25.25 14.62 -29.76
C GLY A 97 -24.10 14.26 -30.70
N SER A 98 -24.19 14.67 -31.97
CA SER A 98 -23.17 14.38 -32.99
C SER A 98 -21.88 15.20 -32.85
N ARG A 99 -21.87 16.24 -32.00
CA ARG A 99 -20.67 17.02 -31.74
C ARG A 99 -19.63 16.19 -31.00
N HIS A 100 -18.40 16.22 -31.50
CA HIS A 100 -17.25 15.68 -30.77
C HIS A 100 -17.10 16.38 -29.42
N GLY A 101 -17.29 15.61 -28.35
CA GLY A 101 -17.03 16.05 -26.99
C GLY A 101 -15.54 15.98 -26.62
N GLY A 102 -15.26 16.28 -25.37
CA GLY A 102 -13.96 16.13 -24.75
C GLY A 102 -13.62 14.67 -24.42
N PRO A 103 -12.61 14.45 -23.56
CA PRO A 103 -12.08 13.11 -23.29
C PRO A 103 -13.07 12.20 -22.56
N TRP A 104 -14.09 12.75 -21.89
CA TRP A 104 -15.14 12.00 -21.21
C TRP A 104 -16.32 11.77 -22.15
N SER A 105 -16.90 10.58 -22.12
CA SER A 105 -18.07 10.26 -22.94
C SER A 105 -19.37 10.68 -22.26
N GLY A 106 -20.32 11.14 -23.06
CA GLY A 106 -21.67 11.47 -22.63
C GLY A 106 -22.71 10.71 -23.45
N ARG A 107 -23.81 10.32 -22.82
CA ARG A 107 -25.00 9.80 -23.53
C ARG A 107 -26.28 10.25 -22.85
N ILE A 108 -27.33 10.45 -23.64
CA ILE A 108 -28.69 10.64 -23.09
C ILE A 108 -29.21 9.26 -22.69
N VAL A 109 -29.52 9.10 -21.41
CA VAL A 109 -30.04 7.84 -20.85
C VAL A 109 -31.56 7.84 -20.95
N GLU A 110 -32.18 8.97 -20.64
CA GLU A 110 -33.64 9.12 -20.60
C GLU A 110 -34.05 10.56 -20.90
N THR A 111 -35.20 10.73 -21.55
CA THR A 111 -35.83 12.03 -21.79
C THR A 111 -37.26 11.98 -21.26
N GLN A 112 -37.58 12.84 -20.29
CA GLN A 112 -38.91 12.93 -19.68
C GLN A 112 -39.37 14.39 -19.64
N GLY A 113 -40.15 14.78 -20.66
CA GLY A 113 -40.62 16.16 -20.82
C GLY A 113 -39.45 17.14 -20.94
N GLU A 114 -39.28 17.98 -19.93
CA GLU A 114 -38.25 19.03 -19.85
C GLU A 114 -36.95 18.55 -19.20
N THR A 115 -36.94 17.34 -18.65
CA THR A 115 -35.80 16.79 -17.91
C THR A 115 -35.11 15.69 -18.71
N LEU A 116 -33.78 15.77 -18.76
CA LEU A 116 -32.91 14.72 -19.32
C LEU A 116 -32.13 14.06 -18.21
N THR A 117 -32.05 12.73 -18.24
CA THR A 117 -31.05 11.98 -17.48
C THR A 117 -29.86 11.69 -18.40
N LEU A 118 -28.69 12.13 -17.99
CA LEU A 118 -27.44 12.07 -18.75
C LEU A 118 -26.49 11.10 -18.06
N GLY A 119 -25.85 10.21 -18.83
CA GLY A 119 -24.76 9.35 -18.39
C GLY A 119 -23.42 9.96 -18.80
N ILE A 120 -22.52 10.14 -17.84
CA ILE A 120 -21.19 10.71 -18.04
C ILE A 120 -20.15 9.68 -17.58
N THR A 121 -19.19 9.34 -18.43
CA THR A 121 -18.09 8.42 -18.09
C THR A 121 -16.73 9.13 -18.17
N PRO A 122 -16.11 9.43 -17.02
CA PRO A 122 -14.73 9.90 -16.96
C PRO A 122 -13.76 8.83 -17.45
N ARG A 123 -12.66 9.22 -18.09
CA ARG A 123 -11.55 8.30 -18.39
C ARG A 123 -10.93 7.71 -17.12
N ALA A 124 -10.37 6.52 -17.21
CA ALA A 124 -9.68 5.87 -16.09
C ALA A 124 -8.42 6.63 -15.64
N GLU A 125 -7.88 7.52 -16.46
CA GLU A 125 -6.71 8.37 -16.14
C GLU A 125 -7.11 9.81 -15.75
N ALA A 126 -8.40 10.10 -15.60
CA ALA A 126 -8.88 11.44 -15.31
C ALA A 126 -8.24 12.02 -14.03
N ILE A 127 -8.10 13.35 -14.02
CA ILE A 127 -7.57 14.12 -12.88
C ILE A 127 -8.43 13.84 -11.65
N VAL A 128 -7.79 13.52 -10.52
CA VAL A 128 -8.44 13.37 -9.22
C VAL A 128 -8.55 14.71 -8.52
N GLY A 129 -9.72 15.01 -7.96
CA GLY A 129 -9.95 16.24 -7.20
C GLY A 129 -11.40 16.74 -7.26
N LYS A 130 -11.59 17.99 -6.84
CA LYS A 130 -12.91 18.66 -6.81
C LYS A 130 -13.13 19.48 -8.08
N PHE A 131 -14.20 19.15 -8.80
CA PHE A 131 -14.63 19.81 -10.04
C PHE A 131 -15.83 20.71 -9.79
N ARG A 132 -15.84 21.85 -10.49
CA ARG A 132 -17.01 22.70 -10.65
C ARG A 132 -17.77 22.23 -11.89
N THR A 133 -19.08 22.12 -11.76
CA THR A 133 -19.96 21.68 -12.84
C THR A 133 -20.72 22.86 -13.43
N TYR A 134 -20.85 22.89 -14.75
CA TYR A 134 -21.68 23.86 -15.47
C TYR A 134 -22.44 23.17 -16.59
N VAL A 135 -23.59 23.73 -16.94
CA VAL A 135 -24.30 23.39 -18.18
C VAL A 135 -24.23 24.59 -19.09
N ALA A 136 -23.87 24.39 -20.35
CA ALA A 136 -23.80 25.45 -21.35
C ALA A 136 -24.71 25.10 -22.53
N ILE A 137 -25.64 26.00 -22.83
CA ILE A 137 -26.51 25.92 -24.01
C ILE A 137 -25.79 26.60 -25.16
N VAL A 138 -25.76 25.94 -26.32
CA VAL A 138 -25.22 26.49 -27.56
C VAL A 138 -26.33 27.32 -28.22
N ALA A 139 -26.15 28.63 -28.28
CA ALA A 139 -27.14 29.56 -28.83
C ALA A 139 -26.49 30.43 -29.92
N GLY A 140 -26.85 30.19 -31.18
CA GLY A 140 -26.27 30.90 -32.32
C GLY A 140 -24.75 30.71 -32.39
N SER A 141 -23.97 31.80 -32.32
CA SER A 141 -22.50 31.77 -32.33
C SER A 141 -21.86 31.74 -30.93
N GLY A 142 -22.65 31.62 -29.86
CA GLY A 142 -22.18 31.75 -28.47
C GLY A 142 -22.61 30.59 -27.56
N LEU A 143 -22.01 30.57 -26.36
CA LEU A 143 -22.36 29.65 -25.28
C LEU A 143 -23.04 30.45 -24.16
N GLN A 144 -24.25 30.02 -23.75
CA GLN A 144 -24.92 30.51 -22.54
C GLN A 144 -24.70 29.51 -21.41
N ARG A 145 -23.79 29.84 -20.49
CA ARG A 145 -23.41 28.99 -19.35
C ARG A 145 -24.26 29.31 -18.12
N THR A 146 -24.60 28.31 -17.33
CA THR A 146 -25.18 28.49 -16.00
C THR A 146 -24.28 29.33 -15.08
N SER A 147 -24.89 30.04 -14.13
CA SER A 147 -24.17 30.67 -13.03
C SER A 147 -23.43 29.63 -12.18
N ARG A 148 -22.42 30.08 -11.43
CA ARG A 148 -21.69 29.24 -10.48
C ARG A 148 -22.64 28.75 -9.36
N ASP A 149 -22.75 27.44 -9.22
CA ASP A 149 -23.52 26.79 -8.15
C ASP A 149 -22.68 25.73 -7.44
N THR A 150 -22.34 25.97 -6.17
CA THR A 150 -21.51 25.07 -5.35
C THR A 150 -22.21 23.75 -5.02
N SER A 151 -23.54 23.67 -5.08
CA SER A 151 -24.27 22.43 -4.82
C SER A 151 -24.05 21.35 -5.89
N THR A 152 -23.60 21.77 -7.08
CA THR A 152 -23.27 20.89 -8.21
C THR A 152 -21.80 20.47 -8.27
N ASP A 153 -21.00 20.87 -7.28
CA ASP A 153 -19.61 20.42 -7.18
C ASP A 153 -19.54 18.91 -6.99
N MET A 154 -18.49 18.32 -7.56
CA MET A 154 -18.26 16.88 -7.45
C MET A 154 -16.79 16.57 -7.19
N TYR A 155 -16.53 15.53 -6.42
CA TYR A 155 -15.22 14.91 -6.28
C TYR A 155 -15.11 13.73 -7.24
N LEU A 156 -13.99 13.68 -7.97
CA LEU A 156 -13.60 12.53 -8.76
C LEU A 156 -12.36 11.89 -8.13
N LEU A 157 -12.47 10.60 -7.77
CA LEU A 157 -11.44 9.84 -7.05
C LEU A 157 -10.82 8.74 -7.94
N PHE A 158 -9.72 8.15 -7.45
CA PHE A 158 -9.18 6.91 -8.00
C PHE A 158 -10.19 5.75 -7.87
N ASN A 159 -10.05 4.75 -8.75
CA ASN A 159 -11.01 3.65 -8.85
C ASN A 159 -10.39 2.25 -8.76
N ALA A 160 -10.35 1.70 -7.55
CA ALA A 160 -9.91 0.31 -7.33
C ALA A 160 -10.84 -0.75 -7.94
N TRP A 161 -12.02 -0.38 -8.47
CA TRP A 161 -12.98 -1.29 -9.11
C TRP A 161 -12.91 -1.28 -10.64
N CYS A 162 -12.18 -0.34 -11.26
CA CYS A 162 -12.06 -0.21 -12.71
C CYS A 162 -10.79 -0.92 -13.19
N PRO A 163 -10.87 -2.01 -14.00
CA PRO A 163 -9.70 -2.73 -14.50
C PRO A 163 -8.71 -1.88 -15.30
N GLU A 164 -9.18 -0.80 -15.92
CA GLU A 164 -8.37 0.14 -16.68
C GLU A 164 -7.64 1.17 -15.78
N ASP A 165 -8.05 1.30 -14.51
CA ASP A 165 -7.38 2.19 -13.57
C ASP A 165 -6.09 1.54 -13.04
N THR A 166 -5.01 2.33 -13.03
CA THR A 166 -3.71 1.96 -12.43
C THR A 166 -3.76 1.40 -11.01
N VAL A 167 -4.83 1.66 -10.26
CA VAL A 167 -4.98 1.22 -8.86
C VAL A 167 -6.02 0.10 -8.69
N TYR A 168 -6.39 -0.56 -9.77
CA TYR A 168 -7.32 -1.68 -9.76
C TYR A 168 -6.87 -2.80 -8.81
N VAL A 169 -7.82 -3.32 -8.01
CA VAL A 169 -7.64 -4.51 -7.18
C VAL A 169 -8.75 -5.49 -7.52
N ALA A 170 -8.37 -6.70 -7.97
CA ALA A 170 -9.33 -7.71 -8.40
C ALA A 170 -10.10 -8.33 -7.22
N ASN A 171 -9.44 -8.51 -6.08
CA ASN A 171 -10.03 -9.17 -4.91
C ASN A 171 -10.97 -8.22 -4.14
N GLU A 172 -12.22 -8.63 -3.97
CA GLU A 172 -13.22 -7.80 -3.28
C GLU A 172 -12.96 -7.64 -1.77
N GLY A 173 -12.49 -8.70 -1.09
CA GLY A 173 -12.13 -8.61 0.33
C GLY A 173 -11.00 -7.61 0.56
N GLU A 174 -10.02 -7.58 -0.34
CA GLU A 174 -8.92 -6.61 -0.30
C GLU A 174 -9.38 -5.18 -0.58
N ARG A 175 -10.30 -4.95 -1.53
CA ARG A 175 -10.87 -3.60 -1.73
C ARG A 175 -11.63 -3.11 -0.51
N ARG A 176 -12.42 -3.98 0.12
CA ARG A 176 -13.09 -3.64 1.37
C ARG A 176 -12.11 -3.29 2.46
N GLU A 177 -11.04 -4.06 2.63
CA GLU A 177 -10.04 -3.80 3.68
C GLU A 177 -9.15 -2.60 3.39
N TYR A 178 -8.68 -2.44 2.16
CA TYR A 178 -7.62 -1.50 1.81
C TYR A 178 -8.12 -0.17 1.24
N VAL A 179 -9.42 -0.05 0.94
CA VAL A 179 -10.06 1.21 0.51
C VAL A 179 -11.18 1.61 1.46
N LEU A 180 -12.11 0.68 1.76
CA LEU A 180 -13.34 1.01 2.47
C LEU A 180 -13.25 0.92 4.00
N ASN A 181 -12.36 0.11 4.56
CA ASN A 181 -12.22 0.02 6.01
C ASN A 181 -11.61 1.32 6.56
N ASP A 182 -12.30 1.98 7.48
CA ASP A 182 -11.92 3.26 8.08
C ASP A 182 -11.30 3.12 9.48
N SER A 183 -11.07 1.89 9.90
CA SER A 183 -10.34 1.53 11.11
C SER A 183 -9.21 0.56 10.77
N GLY A 184 -8.16 0.60 11.57
CA GLY A 184 -6.97 -0.23 11.37
C GLY A 184 -6.32 -0.65 12.67
N VAL A 185 -5.31 -1.51 12.53
CA VAL A 185 -4.45 -1.97 13.62
C VAL A 185 -3.02 -1.73 13.18
N ILE A 186 -2.23 -1.10 14.06
CA ILE A 186 -0.81 -0.87 13.88
C ILE A 186 -0.07 -1.66 14.96
N PHE A 187 0.92 -2.44 14.56
CA PHE A 187 1.72 -3.25 15.46
C PHE A 187 2.93 -2.45 15.97
N GLN A 188 3.30 -2.67 17.23
CA GLN A 188 4.34 -1.93 17.95
C GLN A 188 5.10 -2.87 18.89
N GLY A 189 6.26 -2.44 19.38
CA GLY A 189 7.05 -3.19 20.36
C GLY A 189 8.27 -3.87 19.73
N THR A 190 8.52 -5.13 20.09
CA THR A 190 9.57 -5.97 19.49
C THR A 190 8.95 -7.26 18.97
N VAL A 191 9.69 -8.04 18.19
CA VAL A 191 9.19 -9.32 17.64
C VAL A 191 8.79 -10.32 18.74
N GLU A 192 9.44 -10.25 19.91
CA GLU A 192 9.14 -11.11 21.06
C GLU A 192 7.96 -10.61 21.92
N SER A 193 7.60 -9.33 21.79
CA SER A 193 6.57 -8.68 22.60
C SER A 193 5.79 -7.67 21.75
N VAL A 194 5.04 -8.22 20.80
CA VAL A 194 4.22 -7.43 19.88
C VAL A 194 2.97 -6.95 20.60
N SER A 195 2.78 -5.64 20.59
CA SER A 195 1.56 -4.98 21.00
C SER A 195 0.81 -4.44 19.78
N GLN A 196 -0.49 -4.25 19.94
CA GLN A 196 -1.36 -3.73 18.90
C GLN A 196 -1.99 -2.41 19.34
N ARG A 197 -2.13 -1.50 18.40
CA ARG A 197 -2.82 -0.22 18.58
C ARG A 197 -3.90 -0.09 17.51
N THR A 198 -5.14 0.07 17.93
CA THR A 198 -6.22 0.48 17.02
C THR A 198 -5.98 1.91 16.56
N TRP A 199 -6.18 2.17 15.27
CA TRP A 199 -6.08 3.49 14.68
C TRP A 199 -7.34 3.79 13.86
N MET A 200 -7.98 4.92 14.15
CA MET A 200 -9.13 5.38 13.38
C MET A 200 -8.65 6.19 12.18
N TYR A 201 -8.69 5.59 10.97
CA TYR A 201 -8.36 6.31 9.75
C TYR A 201 -9.39 7.40 9.47
N GLY A 202 -10.69 7.06 9.55
CA GLY A 202 -11.81 8.00 9.46
C GLY A 202 -11.85 8.78 8.13
N GLN A 203 -11.48 8.15 7.01
CA GLN A 203 -11.41 8.82 5.70
C GLN A 203 -12.75 9.38 5.20
N PHE A 204 -13.87 8.93 5.78
CA PHE A 204 -15.22 9.32 5.42
C PHE A 204 -15.82 10.41 6.31
N GLU A 205 -15.15 10.75 7.40
CA GLU A 205 -15.61 11.78 8.33
C GLU A 205 -15.65 13.16 7.66
N ARG A 206 -16.57 14.00 8.14
CA ARG A 206 -16.79 15.35 7.59
C ARG A 206 -15.49 16.15 7.48
N GLY A 207 -15.26 16.71 6.30
CA GLY A 207 -14.11 17.57 6.01
C GLY A 207 -12.77 16.84 5.80
N ILE A 208 -12.70 15.50 5.93
CA ILE A 208 -11.45 14.77 5.70
C ILE A 208 -11.10 14.72 4.20
N LEU A 209 -12.10 14.52 3.34
CA LEU A 209 -11.88 14.59 1.89
C LEU A 209 -11.41 15.98 1.46
N ASP A 210 -12.01 17.05 2.00
CA ASP A 210 -11.55 18.42 1.80
C ASP A 210 -10.13 18.65 2.30
N ALA A 211 -9.77 18.13 3.47
CA ALA A 211 -8.42 18.20 4.00
C ALA A 211 -7.40 17.52 3.07
N CYS A 212 -7.75 16.38 2.47
CA CYS A 212 -6.88 15.70 1.49
C CYS A 212 -6.71 16.52 0.20
N ILE A 213 -7.77 17.15 -0.29
CA ILE A 213 -7.69 18.08 -1.43
C ILE A 213 -6.85 19.32 -1.08
N TYR A 214 -7.03 19.87 0.12
CA TYR A 214 -6.25 21.00 0.63
C TYR A 214 -4.75 20.67 0.70
N ILE A 215 -4.38 19.47 1.17
CA ILE A 215 -2.98 19.01 1.15
C ILE A 215 -2.41 19.03 -0.27
N LEU A 216 -3.17 18.54 -1.27
CA LEU A 216 -2.76 18.57 -2.67
C LEU A 216 -2.62 20.01 -3.21
N ASP A 217 -3.46 20.94 -2.76
CA ASP A 217 -3.37 22.35 -3.13
C ASP A 217 -2.13 23.01 -2.52
N MET A 218 -1.90 22.81 -1.21
CA MET A 218 -0.74 23.35 -0.48
C MET A 218 0.58 22.79 -0.97
N SER A 219 0.57 21.55 -1.47
CA SER A 219 1.73 20.90 -2.09
C SER A 219 2.22 21.59 -3.36
N ARG A 220 1.42 22.50 -3.94
CA ARG A 220 1.63 23.13 -5.26
C ARG A 220 1.79 22.12 -6.39
N MET A 221 1.28 20.90 -6.21
CA MET A 221 1.28 19.88 -7.24
C MET A 221 0.47 20.36 -8.45
N PRO A 222 1.03 20.32 -9.67
CA PRO A 222 0.31 20.67 -10.89
C PRO A 222 -0.99 19.87 -11.01
N ILE A 223 -2.09 20.55 -11.37
CA ILE A 223 -3.41 19.91 -11.42
C ILE A 223 -3.44 18.72 -12.39
N THR A 224 -2.66 18.79 -13.46
CA THR A 224 -2.51 17.76 -14.49
C THR A 224 -1.90 16.47 -13.94
N ASP A 225 -1.11 16.56 -12.87
CA ASP A 225 -0.41 15.40 -12.30
C ASP A 225 -1.27 14.65 -11.29
N ARG A 226 -2.40 15.21 -10.83
CA ARG A 226 -3.23 14.57 -9.78
C ARG A 226 -3.92 13.29 -10.26
N GLY A 227 -4.04 13.06 -11.56
CA GLY A 227 -4.50 11.78 -12.12
C GLY A 227 -3.42 10.68 -12.11
N HIS A 228 -2.15 11.02 -11.84
CA HIS A 228 -1.05 10.07 -11.91
C HIS A 228 -0.70 9.52 -10.51
N ALA A 229 -1.09 8.28 -10.21
CA ALA A 229 -0.95 7.66 -8.89
C ALA A 229 0.47 7.77 -8.33
N VAL A 230 1.50 7.38 -9.09
CA VAL A 230 2.92 7.46 -8.68
C VAL A 230 3.31 8.87 -8.21
N LYS A 231 2.99 9.92 -9.00
CA LYS A 231 3.33 11.31 -8.66
C LYS A 231 2.56 11.81 -7.43
N LEU A 232 1.25 11.51 -7.37
CA LEU A 232 0.39 11.92 -6.26
C LEU A 232 0.83 11.29 -4.94
N ILE A 233 1.13 10.00 -4.96
CA ILE A 233 1.59 9.24 -3.79
C ILE A 233 2.94 9.78 -3.30
N ARG A 234 3.90 9.98 -4.21
CA ARG A 234 5.23 10.54 -3.88
C ARG A 234 5.15 11.96 -3.33
N LYS A 235 4.25 12.81 -3.85
CA LYS A 235 4.03 14.14 -3.27
C LYS A 235 3.28 14.06 -1.93
N GLY A 236 2.38 13.09 -1.79
CA GLY A 236 1.71 12.78 -0.53
C GLY A 236 2.70 12.44 0.58
N SER A 237 3.67 11.54 0.34
CA SER A 237 4.64 11.16 1.37
C SER A 237 5.49 12.34 1.85
N ALA A 238 5.81 13.28 0.95
CA ALA A 238 6.46 14.54 1.33
C ALA A 238 5.54 15.42 2.20
N MET A 239 4.28 15.61 1.78
CA MET A 239 3.37 16.56 2.42
C MET A 239 2.83 16.12 3.77
N ILE A 240 2.86 14.83 4.10
CA ILE A 240 2.42 14.37 5.42
C ILE A 240 3.42 14.79 6.51
N ASN A 241 4.70 14.99 6.18
CA ASN A 241 5.67 15.59 7.11
C ASN A 241 5.92 17.07 6.81
N SER A 242 6.45 17.79 7.79
CA SER A 242 6.58 19.26 7.75
C SER A 242 7.97 19.78 7.44
N GLN A 243 8.97 18.92 7.22
CA GLN A 243 10.38 19.33 7.18
C GLN A 243 10.67 20.37 6.09
N ASP A 244 10.11 20.19 4.90
CA ASP A 244 10.43 21.04 3.73
C ASP A 244 9.25 21.92 3.28
N ASP A 245 8.05 21.34 3.25
CA ASP A 245 6.88 21.90 2.55
C ASP A 245 5.82 22.50 3.50
N ASN A 246 6.12 22.68 4.79
CA ASN A 246 5.14 23.07 5.81
C ASN A 246 3.91 22.14 5.83
N GLY A 247 4.18 20.84 5.64
CA GLY A 247 3.19 19.76 5.58
C GLY A 247 2.56 19.41 6.94
N VAL A 248 1.86 18.27 7.00
CA VAL A 248 0.84 18.02 8.03
C VAL A 248 1.41 17.87 9.44
N LEU A 249 2.46 17.06 9.64
CA LEU A 249 2.94 16.67 10.97
C LEU A 249 4.38 17.10 11.25
N VAL A 250 4.63 17.54 12.47
CA VAL A 250 5.99 17.76 13.01
C VAL A 250 6.44 16.51 13.75
N GLY A 251 7.59 15.94 13.35
CA GLY A 251 8.16 14.76 13.99
C GLY A 251 8.86 15.10 15.31
N ASN A 252 8.66 14.30 16.36
CA ASN A 252 9.39 14.45 17.62
C ASN A 252 9.59 13.11 18.36
N TRP A 253 10.86 12.77 18.58
CA TRP A 253 11.33 11.57 19.27
C TRP A 253 12.07 11.87 20.59
N ARG A 254 11.92 13.10 21.09
CA ARG A 254 12.41 13.50 22.42
C ARG A 254 11.31 13.33 23.45
N ASP A 255 11.65 13.46 24.73
CA ASP A 255 10.69 13.33 25.85
C ASP A 255 9.97 14.65 26.23
N ASP A 256 10.09 15.70 25.40
CA ASP A 256 9.38 16.97 25.59
C ASP A 256 8.38 17.23 24.48
N PHE A 257 7.10 17.25 24.86
CA PHE A 257 5.95 17.52 23.98
C PHE A 257 5.16 18.76 24.40
N SER A 258 5.73 19.65 25.23
CA SER A 258 5.06 20.82 25.83
C SER A 258 4.37 21.75 24.81
N MET A 259 4.90 21.85 23.60
CA MET A 259 4.37 22.69 22.51
C MET A 259 3.32 21.99 21.63
N GLY A 260 2.87 20.78 21.97
CA GLY A 260 1.96 20.01 21.14
C GLY A 260 1.29 18.85 21.86
N THR A 261 0.84 17.88 21.07
CA THR A 261 0.26 16.63 21.59
C THR A 261 1.33 15.54 21.54
N SER A 262 1.48 14.80 22.65
CA SER A 262 2.33 13.61 22.68
C SER A 262 1.89 12.62 21.59
N PRO A 263 2.82 12.08 20.78
CA PRO A 263 2.50 11.13 19.71
C PRO A 263 1.68 9.91 20.17
N THR A 264 1.83 9.49 21.44
CA THR A 264 1.13 8.32 22.00
C THR A 264 -0.34 8.56 22.33
N LEU A 265 -0.78 9.83 22.42
CA LEU A 265 -2.15 10.22 22.72
C LEU A 265 -3.06 10.24 21.48
N TRP A 266 -2.48 10.22 20.27
CA TRP A 266 -3.28 10.14 19.05
C TRP A 266 -3.94 8.76 18.93
N THR A 267 -5.24 8.78 18.62
CA THR A 267 -6.07 7.59 18.39
C THR A 267 -6.51 7.44 16.93
N GLY A 268 -6.21 8.42 16.09
CA GLY A 268 -6.67 8.47 14.71
C GLY A 268 -6.25 9.73 13.97
N SER A 269 -6.54 9.76 12.67
CA SER A 269 -6.06 10.79 11.74
C SER A 269 -6.96 12.03 11.68
N THR A 270 -8.23 11.90 12.05
CA THR A 270 -9.27 12.89 11.75
C THR A 270 -9.00 14.26 12.38
N LYS A 271 -8.70 14.28 13.69
CA LYS A 271 -8.37 15.52 14.42
C LYS A 271 -7.11 16.20 13.86
N ILE A 272 -6.12 15.43 13.43
CA ILE A 272 -4.88 15.95 12.86
C ILE A 272 -5.18 16.66 11.54
N LEU A 273 -5.85 15.96 10.62
CA LEU A 273 -6.15 16.47 9.27
C LEU A 273 -7.11 17.66 9.30
N GLN A 274 -8.18 17.60 10.10
CA GLN A 274 -9.11 18.73 10.26
C GLN A 274 -8.41 19.95 10.84
N LYS A 275 -7.58 19.78 11.87
CA LYS A 275 -6.83 20.90 12.45
C LYS A 275 -5.86 21.51 11.44
N TYR A 276 -5.11 20.68 10.71
CA TYR A 276 -4.20 21.15 9.67
C TYR A 276 -4.93 21.91 8.55
N ALA A 277 -6.02 21.37 8.03
CA ALA A 277 -6.79 22.01 6.96
C ALA A 277 -7.43 23.34 7.40
N ASN A 278 -7.84 23.44 8.67
CA ASN A 278 -8.44 24.67 9.21
C ASN A 278 -7.42 25.77 9.51
N THR A 279 -6.18 25.42 9.88
CA THR A 279 -5.16 26.40 10.29
C THR A 279 -4.09 26.66 9.23
N GLY A 280 -3.83 25.70 8.34
CA GLY A 280 -2.69 25.70 7.43
C GLY A 280 -1.33 25.55 8.14
N VAL A 281 -1.33 25.16 9.42
CA VAL A 281 -0.13 25.08 10.27
C VAL A 281 0.17 23.62 10.63
N PRO A 282 1.43 23.16 10.53
CA PRO A 282 1.83 21.82 10.94
C PRO A 282 1.41 21.43 12.36
N ILE A 283 1.09 20.17 12.55
CA ILE A 283 0.56 19.62 13.79
C ILE A 283 1.67 18.93 14.58
N CYS A 284 1.94 19.46 15.77
CA CYS A 284 2.85 18.88 16.75
C CYS A 284 2.10 17.86 17.63
N TYR A 285 2.55 16.61 17.81
CA TYR A 285 3.68 15.93 17.17
C TYR A 285 3.29 14.53 16.67
N GLY A 286 4.10 13.98 15.76
CA GLY A 286 3.98 12.61 15.26
C GLY A 286 5.26 11.80 15.44
N GLN A 287 5.11 10.48 15.47
CA GLN A 287 6.16 9.48 15.24
C GLN A 287 5.70 8.53 14.13
N CYS A 288 6.52 7.56 13.73
CA CYS A 288 6.31 6.76 12.51
C CYS A 288 4.89 6.20 12.35
N TRP A 289 4.29 5.62 13.40
CA TRP A 289 2.92 5.11 13.32
C TRP A 289 1.85 6.20 13.13
N VAL A 290 2.09 7.42 13.63
CA VAL A 290 1.21 8.58 13.44
C VAL A 290 1.31 9.07 11.99
N PHE A 291 2.52 9.17 11.44
CA PHE A 291 2.74 9.49 10.03
C PHE A 291 2.06 8.44 9.14
N ALA A 292 2.31 7.15 9.40
CA ALA A 292 1.73 6.05 8.62
C ALA A 292 0.20 6.02 8.73
N GLY A 293 -0.36 6.27 9.92
CA GLY A 293 -1.81 6.34 10.12
C GLY A 293 -2.47 7.49 9.35
N VAL A 294 -1.90 8.69 9.43
CA VAL A 294 -2.39 9.88 8.70
C VAL A 294 -2.24 9.71 7.20
N PHE A 295 -1.09 9.19 6.75
CA PHE A 295 -0.87 8.96 5.33
C PHE A 295 -1.80 7.87 4.77
N ASN A 296 -2.07 6.81 5.54
CA ASN A 296 -3.04 5.80 5.13
C ASN A 296 -4.44 6.39 4.95
N THR A 297 -4.88 7.31 5.83
CA THR A 297 -6.14 8.05 5.66
C THR A 297 -6.13 8.85 4.36
N PHE A 298 -5.06 9.61 4.10
CA PHE A 298 -4.93 10.40 2.87
C PHE A 298 -5.03 9.53 1.61
N LEU A 299 -4.34 8.39 1.60
CA LEU A 299 -4.34 7.44 0.48
C LEU A 299 -5.74 6.84 0.26
N ARG A 300 -6.35 6.25 1.30
CA ARG A 300 -7.67 5.62 1.21
C ARG A 300 -8.78 6.63 0.87
N CYS A 301 -8.71 7.84 1.44
CA CYS A 301 -9.67 8.90 1.16
C CYS A 301 -9.73 9.27 -0.32
N LEU A 302 -8.60 9.24 -1.01
CA LEU A 302 -8.50 9.52 -2.45
C LEU A 302 -8.80 8.30 -3.33
N GLY A 303 -9.09 7.13 -2.74
CA GLY A 303 -9.40 5.89 -3.45
C GLY A 303 -8.21 5.00 -3.78
N LEU A 304 -7.04 5.25 -3.17
CA LEU A 304 -5.86 4.41 -3.33
C LEU A 304 -5.93 3.23 -2.34
N PRO A 305 -5.80 1.97 -2.80
CA PRO A 305 -5.74 0.81 -1.91
C PRO A 305 -4.44 0.83 -1.11
N ALA A 306 -4.54 1.04 0.21
CA ALA A 306 -3.38 1.22 1.07
C ALA A 306 -3.49 0.45 2.39
N ARG A 307 -2.33 0.06 2.96
CA ARG A 307 -2.22 -0.57 4.27
C ARG A 307 -0.99 -0.07 5.04
N VAL A 308 -1.05 -0.15 6.37
CA VAL A 308 0.08 0.19 7.26
C VAL A 308 0.92 -1.05 7.53
N ILE A 309 2.23 -0.90 7.41
CA ILE A 309 3.23 -1.94 7.66
C ILE A 309 4.00 -1.60 8.93
N THR A 310 4.33 -2.61 9.72
CA THR A 310 5.30 -2.52 10.82
C THR A 310 6.47 -3.46 10.55
N ASN A 311 7.68 -2.93 10.52
CA ASN A 311 8.93 -3.67 10.45
C ASN A 311 9.62 -3.69 11.82
N PHE A 312 9.92 -4.87 12.34
CA PHE A 312 10.60 -5.03 13.64
C PHE A 312 12.12 -5.12 13.45
N SER A 313 12.87 -4.45 14.33
CA SER A 313 14.31 -4.25 14.19
C SER A 313 14.64 -3.56 12.86
N SER A 314 14.01 -2.41 12.62
CA SER A 314 14.15 -1.66 11.37
C SER A 314 15.46 -0.87 11.37
N ALA A 315 16.27 -1.09 10.34
CA ALA A 315 17.50 -0.36 10.13
C ALA A 315 17.22 1.07 9.67
N HIS A 316 18.04 2.01 10.09
CA HIS A 316 18.12 3.36 9.56
C HIS A 316 19.58 3.61 9.17
N ASP A 317 19.90 3.34 7.90
CA ASP A 317 21.23 3.46 7.29
C ASP A 317 21.45 4.90 6.83
N ASN A 318 22.28 5.64 7.57
CA ASN A 318 22.57 7.04 7.29
C ASN A 318 23.78 7.22 6.34
N THR A 319 24.29 6.12 5.78
CA THR A 319 25.49 6.09 4.94
C THR A 319 25.27 5.50 3.55
N GLY A 320 24.13 4.81 3.34
CA GLY A 320 23.73 4.23 2.06
C GLY A 320 24.58 3.04 1.63
N ASN A 321 25.28 2.39 2.56
CA ASN A 321 26.18 1.27 2.27
C ASN A 321 25.52 -0.12 2.45
N LEU A 322 24.22 -0.15 2.79
CA LEU A 322 23.41 -1.36 3.01
C LEU A 322 23.89 -2.20 4.20
N LYS A 323 24.54 -1.57 5.17
CA LYS A 323 24.98 -2.15 6.44
C LYS A 323 24.66 -1.18 7.56
N ILE A 324 24.44 -1.71 8.75
CA ILE A 324 24.32 -0.91 9.97
C ILE A 324 25.60 -1.04 10.77
N GLU A 325 26.30 0.06 10.97
CA GLU A 325 27.56 0.09 11.72
C GLU A 325 27.35 0.66 13.13
N LEU A 326 27.35 -0.22 14.14
CA LEU A 326 27.34 0.19 15.55
C LEU A 326 28.76 0.25 16.10
N ILE A 327 29.18 1.42 16.57
CA ILE A 327 30.54 1.63 17.08
C ILE A 327 30.55 1.49 18.61
N PHE A 328 31.53 0.75 19.12
CA PHE A 328 31.74 0.49 20.54
C PHE A 328 33.11 0.98 20.99
N LYS A 329 33.17 1.47 22.23
CA LYS A 329 34.39 1.89 22.92
C LYS A 329 35.25 0.67 23.31
N PRO A 330 36.52 0.89 23.70
CA PRO A 330 37.40 -0.19 24.15
C PRO A 330 36.85 -1.08 25.27
N ASP A 331 36.01 -0.53 26.14
CA ASP A 331 35.34 -1.18 27.27
C ASP A 331 34.08 -1.98 26.88
N GLY A 332 33.68 -1.95 25.60
CA GLY A 332 32.49 -2.63 25.09
C GLY A 332 31.18 -1.84 25.22
N THR A 333 31.22 -0.59 25.70
CA THR A 333 30.03 0.28 25.74
C THR A 333 29.77 0.96 24.38
N PRO A 334 28.52 1.27 24.01
CA PRO A 334 28.22 1.97 22.75
C PRO A 334 28.86 3.36 22.67
N ASP A 335 29.51 3.66 21.56
CA ASP A 335 30.02 4.98 21.21
C ASP A 335 28.98 5.77 20.41
N ARG A 336 28.00 6.31 21.13
CA ARG A 336 26.90 7.10 20.55
C ARG A 336 27.36 8.38 19.82
N ARG A 337 28.57 8.87 20.08
CA ARG A 337 29.08 10.09 19.44
C ARG A 337 29.53 9.84 18.01
N HIS A 338 30.05 8.64 17.74
CA HIS A 338 30.60 8.29 16.43
C HIS A 338 29.69 7.34 15.63
N THR A 339 28.79 6.62 16.29
CA THR A 339 27.75 5.82 15.63
C THR A 339 26.76 6.76 14.94
N ARG A 340 26.62 6.63 13.62
CA ARG A 340 25.65 7.41 12.83
C ARG A 340 24.36 6.65 12.60
N ASP A 341 24.47 5.35 12.34
CA ASP A 341 23.31 4.51 12.06
C ASP A 341 22.52 4.19 13.32
N SER A 342 21.27 3.80 13.14
CA SER A 342 20.42 3.37 14.26
C SER A 342 19.54 2.19 13.88
N ILE A 343 19.17 1.40 14.90
CA ILE A 343 18.19 0.33 14.76
C ILE A 343 16.99 0.72 15.61
N TRP A 344 15.85 0.80 14.96
CA TRP A 344 14.57 1.04 15.60
C TRP A 344 13.99 -0.28 16.07
N ASN A 345 13.43 -0.30 17.28
CA ASN A 345 12.68 -1.46 17.77
C ASN A 345 11.58 -1.88 16.80
N TYR A 346 10.86 -0.90 16.26
CA TYR A 346 10.00 -1.04 15.11
C TYR A 346 9.92 0.27 14.34
N HIS A 347 9.61 0.17 13.05
CA HIS A 347 9.28 1.30 12.19
C HIS A 347 8.00 1.02 11.42
N CYS A 348 7.21 2.07 11.14
CA CYS A 348 5.94 1.96 10.45
C CYS A 348 5.92 2.82 9.19
N TRP A 349 5.50 2.23 8.08
CA TRP A 349 5.28 2.89 6.79
C TRP A 349 3.97 2.41 6.15
N ASN A 350 3.74 2.77 4.89
CA ASN A 350 2.57 2.35 4.13
C ASN A 350 2.95 1.56 2.88
N GLU A 351 2.05 0.69 2.45
CA GLU A 351 2.08 0.14 1.09
C GLU A 351 0.84 0.60 0.32
N VAL A 352 1.02 0.90 -0.97
CA VAL A 352 -0.07 1.19 -1.91
C VAL A 352 -0.06 0.16 -3.04
N PHE A 353 -1.21 -0.43 -3.35
CA PHE A 353 -1.34 -1.35 -4.48
C PHE A 353 -1.56 -0.57 -5.77
N MET A 354 -0.66 -0.73 -6.74
CA MET A 354 -0.81 -0.13 -8.06
C MET A 354 0.03 -0.84 -9.14
N VAL A 355 -0.37 -0.64 -10.39
CA VAL A 355 0.50 -0.82 -11.55
C VAL A 355 1.57 0.27 -11.54
N ARG A 356 2.77 -0.06 -12.03
CA ARG A 356 3.87 0.88 -12.26
C ARG A 356 4.13 1.04 -13.75
N PRO A 357 3.41 1.93 -14.47
CA PRO A 357 3.59 2.12 -15.91
C PRO A 357 5.00 2.60 -16.29
N ASP A 358 5.72 3.16 -15.33
CA ASP A 358 7.10 3.61 -15.45
C ASP A 358 8.14 2.48 -15.27
N LEU A 359 7.70 1.26 -14.89
CA LEU A 359 8.55 0.09 -14.66
C LEU A 359 8.06 -1.15 -15.43
N PRO A 360 8.89 -2.20 -15.54
CA PRO A 360 8.45 -3.51 -16.04
C PRO A 360 7.23 -4.08 -15.28
N SER A 361 6.36 -4.78 -16.00
CA SER A 361 5.05 -5.25 -15.49
C SER A 361 5.12 -6.15 -14.24
N ASN A 362 6.23 -6.86 -14.03
CA ASN A 362 6.46 -7.70 -12.84
C ASN A 362 6.60 -6.90 -11.53
N PHE A 363 6.69 -5.56 -11.59
CA PHE A 363 6.69 -4.68 -10.42
C PHE A 363 5.31 -4.11 -10.07
N THR A 364 4.25 -4.58 -10.74
CA THR A 364 2.86 -4.33 -10.33
C THR A 364 2.58 -4.98 -8.98
N GLY A 365 1.83 -4.27 -8.12
CA GLY A 365 1.44 -4.76 -6.81
C GLY A 365 1.76 -3.74 -5.72
N TRP A 366 2.16 -4.22 -4.54
CA TRP A 366 2.45 -3.37 -3.39
C TRP A 366 3.72 -2.54 -3.57
N GLN A 367 3.60 -1.24 -3.28
CA GLN A 367 4.67 -0.25 -3.36
C GLN A 367 4.87 0.39 -1.99
N VAL A 368 6.07 0.33 -1.44
CA VAL A 368 6.45 0.98 -0.18
C VAL A 368 6.45 2.49 -0.35
N VAL A 369 5.79 3.18 0.58
CA VAL A 369 5.78 4.64 0.68
C VAL A 369 5.87 5.01 2.16
N ASP A 370 6.77 5.91 2.50
CA ASP A 370 6.99 6.32 3.89
C ASP A 370 6.98 7.85 3.99
N ALA A 371 6.11 8.34 4.88
CA ALA A 371 5.93 9.74 5.19
C ALA A 371 6.79 10.20 6.38
N THR A 372 7.46 9.27 7.07
CA THR A 372 8.34 9.58 8.18
C THR A 372 9.62 10.24 7.64
N PRO A 373 10.00 11.45 8.11
CA PRO A 373 11.19 12.11 7.63
C PRO A 373 12.45 11.44 8.19
N GLN A 374 12.99 10.49 7.43
CA GLN A 374 14.23 9.76 7.74
C GLN A 374 15.38 10.28 6.88
N GLU A 375 15.37 9.93 5.60
CA GLU A 375 16.38 10.32 4.61
C GLU A 375 15.79 11.23 3.53
N THR A 376 16.66 12.02 2.90
CA THR A 376 16.26 12.88 1.78
C THR A 376 16.33 12.13 0.46
N SER A 377 15.29 12.28 -0.37
CA SER A 377 15.21 11.77 -1.73
C SER A 377 14.99 12.92 -2.71
N ASP A 378 15.94 13.13 -3.61
CA ASP A 378 16.05 14.32 -4.48
C ASP A 378 16.03 15.63 -3.66
N GLY A 379 16.68 15.64 -2.49
CA GLY A 379 16.78 16.79 -1.60
C GLY A 379 15.53 17.12 -0.78
N HIS A 380 14.56 16.21 -0.70
CA HIS A 380 13.32 16.39 0.08
C HIS A 380 13.06 15.17 0.97
N PHE A 381 12.46 15.35 2.14
CA PHE A 381 12.03 14.27 3.04
C PHE A 381 10.78 13.58 2.49
N ARG A 382 10.99 12.54 1.69
CA ARG A 382 9.97 11.72 1.05
C ARG A 382 10.53 10.35 0.72
N CYS A 383 9.69 9.33 0.72
CA CYS A 383 10.10 7.99 0.34
C CYS A 383 9.03 7.30 -0.52
N GLY A 384 9.48 6.58 -1.54
CA GLY A 384 8.67 5.75 -2.42
C GLY A 384 7.99 6.52 -3.57
N PRO A 385 7.18 5.83 -4.38
CA PRO A 385 6.82 4.41 -4.29
C PRO A 385 7.94 3.46 -4.70
N ALA A 386 8.38 2.58 -3.78
CA ALA A 386 9.39 1.55 -4.03
C ALA A 386 8.71 0.19 -4.25
N PRO A 387 8.92 -0.53 -5.38
CA PRO A 387 8.25 -1.82 -5.58
C PRO A 387 8.72 -2.86 -4.58
N VAL A 388 7.82 -3.45 -3.79
CA VAL A 388 8.17 -4.50 -2.81
C VAL A 388 8.86 -5.69 -3.48
N ALA A 389 8.44 -6.04 -4.71
CA ALA A 389 9.09 -7.06 -5.51
C ALA A 389 10.56 -6.71 -5.87
N ALA A 390 10.86 -5.44 -6.16
CA ALA A 390 12.23 -5.00 -6.42
C ALA A 390 13.10 -5.06 -5.15
N ILE A 391 12.53 -4.71 -3.98
CA ILE A 391 13.21 -4.84 -2.69
C ILE A 391 13.57 -6.31 -2.44
N LYS A 392 12.61 -7.22 -2.61
CA LYS A 392 12.83 -8.66 -2.42
C LYS A 392 13.98 -9.21 -3.28
N ASP A 393 14.03 -8.80 -4.54
CA ASP A 393 15.03 -9.30 -5.48
C ASP A 393 16.35 -8.52 -5.43
N GLY A 394 16.46 -7.50 -4.57
CA GLY A 394 17.65 -6.64 -4.49
C GLY A 394 17.89 -5.81 -5.75
N LEU A 395 16.83 -5.46 -6.50
CA LEU A 395 16.89 -4.66 -7.72
C LEU A 395 16.84 -3.17 -7.38
N LEU A 396 17.87 -2.69 -6.69
CA LEU A 396 17.89 -1.39 -6.00
C LEU A 396 18.05 -0.16 -6.92
N CYS A 397 18.34 -0.38 -8.20
CA CYS A 397 18.49 0.69 -9.18
C CYS A 397 17.16 1.26 -9.68
N HIS A 398 16.03 0.61 -9.37
CA HIS A 398 14.72 1.09 -9.78
C HIS A 398 14.24 2.25 -8.89
N PRO A 399 13.52 3.22 -9.49
CA PRO A 399 12.86 4.26 -8.72
C PRO A 399 11.66 3.69 -7.94
N PHE A 400 11.37 4.17 -6.75
CA PHE A 400 12.07 5.20 -5.99
C PHE A 400 12.63 4.60 -4.70
N ASP A 401 13.76 5.11 -4.24
CA ASP A 401 14.26 4.88 -2.87
C ASP A 401 14.48 3.40 -2.49
N CYS A 402 14.62 2.51 -3.49
CA CYS A 402 14.74 1.06 -3.24
C CYS A 402 15.94 0.70 -2.37
N GLY A 403 17.08 1.38 -2.55
CA GLY A 403 18.26 1.15 -1.72
C GLY A 403 18.01 1.43 -0.24
N PHE A 404 17.33 2.54 0.07
CA PHE A 404 16.97 2.91 1.44
C PHE A 404 16.01 1.87 2.04
N VAL A 405 14.90 1.58 1.36
CA VAL A 405 13.90 0.62 1.85
C VAL A 405 14.50 -0.79 2.02
N PHE A 406 15.40 -1.21 1.12
CA PHE A 406 16.11 -2.49 1.27
C PHE A 406 16.99 -2.51 2.52
N ALA A 407 17.69 -1.40 2.78
CA ALA A 407 18.51 -1.28 3.98
C ALA A 407 17.66 -1.45 5.25
N GLU A 408 16.46 -0.86 5.30
CA GLU A 408 15.54 -0.94 6.44
C GLU A 408 15.18 -2.38 6.84
N VAL A 409 15.08 -3.29 5.86
CA VAL A 409 14.59 -4.67 6.05
C VAL A 409 15.67 -5.75 6.00
N ASN A 410 16.84 -5.47 5.45
CA ASN A 410 17.81 -6.50 5.10
C ASN A 410 19.30 -6.12 5.23
N SER A 411 19.63 -5.03 5.94
CA SER A 411 21.03 -4.67 6.21
C SER A 411 21.72 -5.68 7.14
N ASP A 412 23.01 -5.94 6.89
CA ASP A 412 23.87 -6.63 7.85
C ASP A 412 24.21 -5.69 9.02
N LEU A 413 24.08 -6.17 10.26
CA LEU A 413 24.55 -5.44 11.44
C LEU A 413 26.03 -5.74 11.70
N VAL A 414 26.88 -4.72 11.62
CA VAL A 414 28.32 -4.81 11.88
C VAL A 414 28.65 -4.04 13.15
N CYS A 415 29.07 -4.74 14.21
CA CYS A 415 29.58 -4.10 15.41
C CYS A 415 31.09 -3.87 15.31
N LEU A 416 31.49 -2.60 15.35
CA LEU A 416 32.86 -2.14 15.23
C LEU A 416 33.41 -1.71 16.58
N LYS A 417 34.67 -2.04 16.87
CA LYS A 417 35.41 -1.53 18.03
C LYS A 417 36.32 -0.40 17.59
N ARG A 418 36.24 0.75 18.25
CA ARG A 418 37.12 1.91 18.01
C ARG A 418 38.27 1.90 19.00
N ASP A 419 39.50 1.86 18.49
CA ASP A 419 40.70 1.97 19.34
C ASP A 419 41.02 3.43 19.72
N ARG A 420 42.07 3.61 20.53
CA ARG A 420 42.51 4.95 21.00
C ARG A 420 43.05 5.86 19.89
N PHE A 421 43.42 5.28 18.74
CA PHE A 421 43.93 6.01 17.57
C PHE A 421 42.80 6.29 16.55
N GLY A 422 41.60 5.77 16.78
CA GLY A 422 40.43 5.96 15.93
C GLY A 422 40.23 4.85 14.89
N THR A 423 41.05 3.80 14.90
CA THR A 423 40.91 2.66 13.99
C THR A 423 39.65 1.86 14.36
N LEU A 424 38.87 1.49 13.34
CA LEU A 424 37.67 0.65 13.50
C LEU A 424 37.98 -0.79 13.08
N SER A 425 37.67 -1.75 13.96
CA SER A 425 37.81 -3.18 13.67
C SER A 425 36.51 -3.93 13.98
N PRO A 426 35.95 -4.72 13.04
CA PRO A 426 34.74 -5.51 13.30
C PRO A 426 35.01 -6.60 14.33
N PHE A 427 34.08 -6.77 15.28
CA PHE A 427 34.14 -7.84 16.28
C PHE A 427 32.89 -8.72 16.31
N ARG A 428 31.79 -8.28 15.68
CA ARG A 428 30.57 -9.07 15.48
C ARG A 428 29.89 -8.63 14.18
N VAL A 429 29.36 -9.60 13.43
CA VAL A 429 28.48 -9.37 12.28
C VAL A 429 27.24 -10.22 12.48
N ASP A 430 26.05 -9.64 12.32
CA ASP A 430 24.76 -10.30 12.44
C ASP A 430 23.92 -10.01 11.21
N LYS A 431 23.66 -11.05 10.42
CA LYS A 431 22.97 -10.93 9.12
C LYS A 431 21.46 -11.08 9.20
N ASN A 432 20.94 -11.39 10.40
CA ASN A 432 19.53 -11.75 10.60
C ASN A 432 18.85 -10.83 11.63
N HIS A 433 19.57 -9.87 12.19
CA HIS A 433 19.02 -8.97 13.21
C HIS A 433 18.08 -7.91 12.63
N ILE A 434 18.29 -7.46 11.40
CA ILE A 434 17.48 -6.42 10.76
C ILE A 434 16.25 -7.03 10.08
N GLY A 435 15.11 -6.38 10.25
CA GLY A 435 13.83 -6.77 9.65
C GLY A 435 13.37 -8.16 10.07
N GLN A 436 13.37 -8.43 11.37
CA GLN A 436 13.09 -9.78 11.91
C GLN A 436 11.69 -10.28 11.57
N ALA A 437 10.74 -9.36 11.50
CA ALA A 437 9.36 -9.62 11.12
C ALA A 437 8.75 -8.35 10.51
N ILE A 438 7.88 -8.51 9.53
CA ILE A 438 7.17 -7.41 8.85
C ILE A 438 5.68 -7.74 8.84
N TYR A 439 4.89 -6.98 9.59
CA TYR A 439 3.47 -7.24 9.84
C TYR A 439 2.57 -6.17 9.24
N THR A 440 1.38 -6.60 8.81
CA THR A 440 0.23 -5.73 8.48
C THR A 440 -1.03 -6.31 9.12
N LYS A 441 -2.08 -5.50 9.26
CA LYS A 441 -3.40 -6.02 9.67
C LYS A 441 -3.90 -7.01 8.61
N ALA A 442 -4.44 -8.15 9.06
CA ALA A 442 -5.06 -9.15 8.19
C ALA A 442 -6.39 -8.65 7.59
N VAL A 443 -6.73 -9.16 6.40
CA VAL A 443 -8.02 -8.86 5.75
C VAL A 443 -9.16 -9.42 6.60
N GLY A 444 -10.14 -8.57 6.94
CA GLY A 444 -11.37 -8.99 7.63
C GLY A 444 -11.23 -9.32 9.12
N ASN A 445 -10.04 -9.21 9.72
CA ASN A 445 -9.87 -9.35 11.18
C ASN A 445 -8.73 -8.46 11.73
N ASN A 446 -8.57 -8.41 13.05
CA ASN A 446 -7.62 -7.53 13.73
C ASN A 446 -6.27 -8.17 14.05
N GLY A 447 -6.07 -9.45 13.68
CA GLY A 447 -4.78 -10.12 13.81
C GLY A 447 -3.73 -9.56 12.87
N HIS A 448 -2.46 -9.88 13.16
CA HIS A 448 -1.37 -9.59 12.23
C HIS A 448 -1.32 -10.65 11.12
N MET A 449 -0.93 -10.20 9.93
CA MET A 449 -0.47 -11.00 8.81
C MET A 449 1.03 -10.78 8.65
N ASP A 450 1.81 -11.85 8.72
CA ASP A 450 3.24 -11.81 8.46
C ASP A 450 3.52 -11.78 6.95
N ILE A 451 4.12 -10.68 6.49
CA ILE A 451 4.49 -10.43 5.10
C ILE A 451 6.01 -10.35 4.92
N THR A 452 6.82 -10.81 5.87
CA THR A 452 8.29 -10.77 5.79
C THR A 452 8.81 -11.41 4.49
N HIS A 453 8.16 -12.50 4.07
CA HIS A 453 8.47 -13.24 2.84
C HIS A 453 8.21 -12.45 1.54
N THR A 454 7.49 -11.32 1.59
CA THR A 454 7.30 -10.44 0.43
C THR A 454 8.45 -9.46 0.26
N TYR A 455 9.22 -9.18 1.32
CA TYR A 455 10.34 -8.23 1.32
C TYR A 455 11.70 -8.87 1.22
N LYS A 456 11.85 -10.12 1.69
CA LYS A 456 13.12 -10.84 1.62
C LYS A 456 12.92 -12.35 1.59
N TYR A 457 13.93 -13.05 1.10
CA TYR A 457 13.94 -14.51 1.08
C TYR A 457 14.26 -15.08 2.47
N CYS A 458 13.61 -16.18 2.83
CA CYS A 458 14.01 -16.98 3.99
C CYS A 458 15.33 -17.70 3.69
N PHE A 459 16.24 -17.77 4.65
CA PHE A 459 17.50 -18.51 4.50
C PHE A 459 17.31 -20.00 4.88
N MET A 460 17.86 -20.92 4.08
CA MET A 460 17.83 -22.35 4.42
C MET A 460 18.55 -22.65 5.73
N GLY A 461 17.95 -23.50 6.56
CA GLY A 461 18.43 -23.88 7.89
C GLY A 461 17.71 -23.18 9.06
N GLN A 462 16.76 -22.30 8.77
CA GLN A 462 15.78 -21.82 9.75
C GLN A 462 14.54 -22.71 9.76
N ASP A 463 13.91 -22.83 10.92
CA ASP A 463 12.65 -23.56 11.03
C ASP A 463 11.54 -22.79 10.33
N LEU A 464 10.71 -23.50 9.57
CA LEU A 464 9.51 -22.95 8.99
C LEU A 464 8.37 -23.03 10.01
N ASN A 465 7.84 -21.87 10.41
CA ASN A 465 6.62 -21.79 11.20
C ASN A 465 5.44 -21.59 10.25
N LEU A 466 4.53 -22.56 10.24
CA LEU A 466 3.33 -22.53 9.40
C LEU A 466 2.12 -22.27 10.26
N VAL A 467 1.33 -21.28 9.86
CA VAL A 467 0.06 -20.91 10.52
C VAL A 467 -1.09 -21.25 9.59
N VAL A 468 -1.97 -22.13 10.05
CA VAL A 468 -3.21 -22.50 9.33
C VAL A 468 -4.39 -21.91 10.09
N GLN A 469 -5.19 -21.09 9.40
CA GLN A 469 -6.39 -20.46 9.97
C GLN A 469 -7.64 -21.21 9.52
N PHE A 470 -8.44 -21.67 10.47
CA PHE A 470 -9.79 -22.18 10.21
C PHE A 470 -10.84 -21.14 10.58
N GLN A 471 -11.87 -21.01 9.76
CA GLN A 471 -13.01 -20.14 10.04
C GLN A 471 -14.30 -20.94 9.97
N ASN A 472 -15.06 -20.97 11.08
CA ASN A 472 -16.37 -21.60 11.12
C ASN A 472 -17.45 -20.54 10.90
N LYS A 473 -18.14 -20.61 9.76
CA LYS A 473 -19.26 -19.71 9.42
C LYS A 473 -20.63 -20.24 9.88
N GLY A 474 -20.67 -21.41 10.51
CA GLY A 474 -21.90 -22.00 11.04
C GLY A 474 -22.18 -21.55 12.48
N GLU A 475 -23.44 -21.70 12.88
CA GLU A 475 -23.94 -21.35 14.22
C GLU A 475 -23.65 -22.42 15.29
N VAL A 476 -23.01 -23.51 14.91
CA VAL A 476 -22.62 -24.61 15.81
C VAL A 476 -21.11 -24.83 15.70
N ALA A 477 -20.46 -25.14 16.82
CA ALA A 477 -19.04 -25.50 16.85
C ALA A 477 -18.76 -26.70 15.92
N ARG A 478 -17.64 -26.66 15.21
CA ARG A 478 -17.25 -27.71 14.25
C ARG A 478 -15.80 -28.12 14.48
N SER A 479 -15.57 -29.43 14.52
CA SER A 479 -14.22 -29.99 14.50
C SER A 479 -13.83 -30.35 13.07
N VAL A 480 -12.66 -29.90 12.65
CA VAL A 480 -12.08 -30.14 11.32
C VAL A 480 -10.83 -30.99 11.51
N GLN A 481 -10.82 -32.18 10.90
CA GLN A 481 -9.60 -32.94 10.68
C GLN A 481 -8.96 -32.45 9.38
N ALA A 482 -7.73 -32.00 9.49
CA ALA A 482 -6.97 -31.45 8.38
C ALA A 482 -5.63 -32.17 8.23
N HIS A 483 -5.26 -32.39 6.99
CA HIS A 483 -4.00 -32.99 6.61
C HIS A 483 -3.16 -31.96 5.85
N LEU A 484 -2.00 -31.61 6.39
CA LEU A 484 -1.03 -30.71 5.77
C LEU A 484 0.09 -31.55 5.15
N ALA A 485 0.24 -31.46 3.83
CA ALA A 485 1.29 -32.12 3.08
C ALA A 485 2.28 -31.07 2.54
N GLY A 486 3.52 -31.10 3.03
CA GLY A 486 4.62 -30.29 2.54
C GLY A 486 5.44 -30.99 1.46
N SER A 487 5.64 -30.30 0.33
CA SER A 487 6.38 -30.83 -0.82
C SER A 487 7.34 -29.80 -1.42
N VAL A 488 8.53 -30.22 -1.80
CA VAL A 488 9.44 -29.42 -2.60
C VAL A 488 8.92 -29.38 -4.04
N VAL A 489 8.90 -28.20 -4.64
CA VAL A 489 8.60 -28.01 -6.07
C VAL A 489 9.79 -27.35 -6.75
N PHE A 490 10.03 -27.69 -8.01
CA PHE A 490 10.93 -26.92 -8.84
C PHE A 490 10.31 -25.56 -9.16
N TYR A 491 11.15 -24.56 -9.44
CA TYR A 491 10.72 -23.21 -9.88
C TYR A 491 9.80 -23.23 -11.12
N THR A 492 9.78 -24.34 -11.86
CA THR A 492 8.89 -24.61 -13.00
C THR A 492 7.48 -25.07 -12.60
N GLY A 493 7.20 -25.19 -11.30
CA GLY A 493 5.95 -25.73 -10.76
C GLY A 493 5.86 -27.26 -10.75
N VAL A 494 6.89 -27.97 -11.21
CA VAL A 494 6.94 -29.44 -11.19
C VAL A 494 7.22 -29.92 -9.76
N LEU A 495 6.37 -30.81 -9.24
CA LEU A 495 6.56 -31.44 -7.94
C LEU A 495 7.89 -32.20 -7.92
N ALA A 496 8.81 -31.81 -7.03
CA ALA A 496 10.09 -32.47 -6.87
C ALA A 496 10.00 -33.64 -5.90
N SER A 497 9.44 -33.42 -4.70
CA SER A 497 9.33 -34.48 -3.68
C SER A 497 8.45 -34.05 -2.51
N HIS A 498 7.68 -34.98 -1.96
CA HIS A 498 6.99 -34.80 -0.68
C HIS A 498 7.96 -34.97 0.51
N PHE A 499 7.83 -34.18 1.59
CA PHE A 499 8.76 -34.24 2.73
C PHE A 499 8.12 -34.19 4.13
N LYS A 500 6.85 -33.81 4.29
CA LYS A 500 6.17 -33.85 5.60
C LYS A 500 4.67 -33.97 5.42
N ASP A 501 4.07 -34.94 6.10
CA ASP A 501 2.64 -34.97 6.36
C ASP A 501 2.38 -34.64 7.82
N GLU A 502 1.33 -33.88 8.08
CA GLU A 502 0.92 -33.54 9.43
C GLU A 502 -0.60 -33.48 9.53
N ASP A 503 -1.14 -34.38 10.34
CA ASP A 503 -2.56 -34.42 10.67
C ASP A 503 -2.82 -33.65 11.95
N PHE A 504 -3.86 -32.83 11.93
CA PHE A 504 -4.32 -32.11 13.12
C PHE A 504 -5.84 -31.98 13.13
N THR A 505 -6.38 -31.87 14.33
CA THR A 505 -7.80 -31.60 14.56
C THR A 505 -7.95 -30.22 15.18
N ALA A 506 -8.65 -29.32 14.52
CA ALA A 506 -9.01 -28.00 15.03
C ALA A 506 -10.49 -28.00 15.40
N THR A 507 -10.86 -27.47 16.56
CA THR A 507 -12.26 -27.35 16.97
C THR A 507 -12.63 -25.88 17.03
N VAL A 508 -13.31 -25.43 15.98
CA VAL A 508 -13.62 -24.02 15.78
C VAL A 508 -15.03 -23.74 16.29
N PRO A 509 -15.19 -22.88 17.32
CA PRO A 509 -16.50 -22.50 17.82
C PRO A 509 -17.37 -21.85 16.74
N ALA A 510 -18.68 -21.82 16.96
CA ALA A 510 -19.63 -21.17 16.07
C ALA A 510 -19.22 -19.72 15.77
N LEU A 511 -19.23 -19.33 14.50
CA LEU A 511 -18.92 -17.97 14.03
C LEU A 511 -17.53 -17.45 14.44
N GLN A 512 -16.58 -18.33 14.77
CA GLN A 512 -15.21 -17.97 15.21
C GLN A 512 -14.12 -18.49 14.27
N SER A 513 -12.87 -18.14 14.56
CA SER A 513 -11.67 -18.64 13.88
C SER A 513 -10.66 -19.18 14.88
N GLU A 514 -9.89 -20.18 14.47
CA GLU A 514 -8.82 -20.79 15.25
C GLU A 514 -7.53 -20.84 14.42
N LEU A 515 -6.38 -20.60 15.05
CA LEU A 515 -5.05 -20.67 14.43
C LEU A 515 -4.30 -21.87 14.97
N LEU A 516 -3.76 -22.71 14.08
CA LEU A 516 -2.84 -23.77 14.45
C LEU A 516 -1.43 -23.46 13.91
N MET A 517 -0.43 -23.56 14.79
CA MET A 517 0.98 -23.40 14.42
C MET A 517 1.68 -24.75 14.37
N THR A 518 2.43 -25.00 13.30
CA THR A 518 3.37 -26.13 13.24
C THR A 518 4.78 -25.69 12.84
N ARG A 519 5.78 -26.41 13.36
CA ARG A 519 7.21 -26.16 13.17
C ARG A 519 7.82 -27.25 12.30
N LEU A 520 8.70 -26.85 11.38
CA LEU A 520 9.43 -27.74 10.48
C LEU A 520 10.93 -27.67 10.77
N LEU A 521 11.51 -28.75 11.31
CA LEU A 521 12.90 -28.83 11.76
C LEU A 521 13.82 -29.43 10.68
N LEU A 522 14.99 -28.84 10.45
CA LEU A 522 16.04 -29.39 9.59
C LEU A 522 17.27 -29.80 10.44
N PRO A 523 17.57 -31.10 10.61
CA PRO A 523 18.65 -31.53 11.49
C PRO A 523 20.02 -31.38 10.81
N CYS A 524 20.90 -30.57 11.41
CA CYS A 524 22.33 -30.78 11.21
C CYS A 524 23.05 -30.73 12.56
N VAL A 525 24.12 -31.51 12.73
CA VAL A 525 24.79 -31.70 14.04
C VAL A 525 26.26 -31.25 13.97
N LEU A 526 26.77 -30.62 15.03
CA LEU A 526 28.16 -30.19 15.16
C LEU A 526 28.74 -30.77 16.45
N GLN A 527 29.89 -31.45 16.35
CA GLN A 527 30.60 -32.02 17.49
C GLN A 527 32.07 -31.57 17.47
N VAL A 528 32.52 -30.97 18.57
CA VAL A 528 33.93 -30.61 18.76
C VAL A 528 34.58 -31.71 19.61
N GLN A 529 35.76 -32.19 19.19
CA GLN A 529 36.52 -33.20 19.94
C GLN A 529 37.86 -32.63 20.42
N GLY A 530 38.22 -32.99 21.65
CA GLY A 530 39.40 -32.47 22.37
C GLY A 530 39.04 -31.46 23.45
N GLN A 531 39.94 -31.26 24.42
CA GLN A 531 39.76 -30.22 25.45
C GLN A 531 40.10 -28.84 24.85
N PRO A 532 39.21 -27.83 24.96
CA PRO A 532 39.46 -26.50 24.42
C PRO A 532 40.68 -25.83 25.06
N GLN A 533 41.77 -25.70 24.29
CA GLN A 533 43.01 -25.09 24.75
C GLN A 533 43.65 -24.23 23.66
N VAL A 534 44.08 -23.03 24.03
CA VAL A 534 44.76 -22.09 23.12
C VAL A 534 46.14 -22.65 22.74
N LYS A 535 46.50 -22.51 21.45
CA LYS A 535 47.71 -23.05 20.81
C LYS A 535 47.79 -24.58 20.75
N GLN A 536 46.72 -25.29 21.11
CA GLN A 536 46.63 -26.74 20.92
C GLN A 536 45.75 -27.05 19.73
N GLN A 537 46.18 -28.00 18.90
CA GLN A 537 45.40 -28.41 17.74
C GLN A 537 44.15 -29.19 18.21
N MET A 538 43.01 -28.84 17.63
CA MET A 538 41.69 -29.40 17.88
C MET A 538 41.04 -29.82 16.56
N MET A 539 39.95 -30.59 16.65
CA MET A 539 39.17 -30.98 15.48
C MET A 539 37.68 -30.71 15.72
N VAL A 540 37.00 -30.23 14.68
CA VAL A 540 35.55 -30.13 14.64
C VAL A 540 35.04 -31.07 13.57
N ASN A 541 34.03 -31.88 13.93
CA ASN A 541 33.30 -32.70 12.99
C ASN A 541 31.93 -32.08 12.75
N VAL A 542 31.64 -31.78 11.49
CA VAL A 542 30.32 -31.37 11.03
C VAL A 542 29.70 -32.53 10.25
N SER A 543 28.57 -33.02 10.74
CA SER A 543 27.77 -33.99 10.02
C SER A 543 26.42 -33.40 9.61
N PHE A 544 26.01 -33.79 8.42
CA PHE A 544 24.69 -33.50 7.88
C PHE A 544 24.19 -34.78 7.26
N THR A 545 22.96 -35.16 7.61
CA THR A 545 22.23 -36.26 6.98
C THR A 545 21.21 -35.64 6.07
N ASN A 546 21.19 -36.05 4.80
CA ASN A 546 20.12 -35.70 3.88
C ASN A 546 18.78 -36.20 4.44
N PRO A 547 17.90 -35.35 4.96
CA PRO A 547 16.63 -35.81 5.53
C PRO A 547 15.63 -36.18 4.42
N PHE A 548 15.93 -35.85 3.17
CA PHE A 548 15.04 -36.04 2.05
C PHE A 548 15.19 -37.42 1.40
N ASN A 549 14.18 -37.82 0.62
CA ASN A 549 14.16 -39.06 -0.14
C ASN A 549 14.75 -38.92 -1.55
N PHE A 550 15.43 -37.81 -1.85
CA PHE A 550 16.05 -37.52 -3.16
C PHE A 550 17.50 -37.02 -3.02
N GLN A 551 18.27 -37.13 -4.11
CA GLN A 551 19.67 -36.69 -4.15
C GLN A 551 19.79 -35.17 -4.02
N LEU A 552 20.67 -34.71 -3.13
CA LEU A 552 21.07 -33.32 -3.04
C LEU A 552 22.28 -33.10 -3.95
N HIS A 553 22.24 -32.08 -4.80
CA HIS A 553 23.35 -31.75 -5.70
C HIS A 553 24.00 -30.42 -5.31
N ASN A 554 25.31 -30.29 -5.59
CA ASN A 554 26.08 -29.05 -5.45
C ASN A 554 25.96 -28.40 -4.06
N ILE A 555 26.14 -29.21 -3.03
CA ILE A 555 26.03 -28.80 -1.63
C ILE A 555 27.32 -28.10 -1.23
N ASN A 556 27.22 -26.85 -0.81
CA ASN A 556 28.35 -26.09 -0.29
C ASN A 556 28.22 -25.92 1.21
N LEU A 557 29.24 -26.38 1.93
CA LEU A 557 29.37 -26.27 3.37
C LEU A 557 30.47 -25.28 3.70
N PHE A 558 30.20 -24.37 4.61
CA PHE A 558 31.15 -23.37 5.11
C PHE A 558 31.34 -23.55 6.61
N MET A 559 32.58 -23.42 7.09
CA MET A 559 32.94 -23.38 8.50
C MET A 559 33.87 -22.21 8.78
N GLU A 560 33.54 -21.43 9.80
CA GLU A 560 34.41 -20.37 10.30
C GLU A 560 34.29 -20.22 11.82
N GLY A 561 35.34 -19.71 12.45
CA GLY A 561 35.34 -19.46 13.88
C GLY A 561 36.36 -18.39 14.24
N PRO A 562 35.95 -17.13 14.47
CA PRO A 562 36.88 -16.05 14.79
C PRO A 562 37.80 -16.36 15.98
N GLY A 563 39.10 -16.40 15.74
CA GLY A 563 40.10 -16.79 16.73
C GLY A 563 40.30 -18.30 16.91
N LEU A 564 39.57 -19.12 16.15
CA LEU A 564 39.67 -20.59 16.07
C LEU A 564 40.19 -21.04 14.69
N MET A 565 39.53 -20.63 13.60
CA MET A 565 39.87 -20.95 12.21
C MET A 565 39.36 -19.86 11.24
N GLU A 566 40.07 -19.67 10.13
CA GLU A 566 39.61 -18.85 9.00
C GLU A 566 38.47 -19.55 8.24
N ASP A 567 37.84 -18.86 7.28
CA ASP A 567 36.81 -19.47 6.42
C ASP A 567 37.36 -20.69 5.68
N ARG A 568 36.57 -21.76 5.72
CA ARG A 568 36.82 -23.03 5.06
C ARG A 568 35.55 -23.44 4.37
N SER A 569 35.67 -23.94 3.14
CA SER A 569 34.55 -24.43 2.36
C SER A 569 34.79 -25.84 1.86
N HIS A 570 33.76 -26.68 1.90
CA HIS A 570 33.78 -28.00 1.31
C HIS A 570 32.54 -28.20 0.43
N GLN A 571 32.74 -28.66 -0.79
CA GLN A 571 31.68 -28.90 -1.75
C GLN A 571 31.44 -30.39 -1.94
N TYR A 572 30.18 -30.81 -1.78
CA TYR A 572 29.73 -32.16 -2.13
C TYR A 572 28.91 -32.08 -3.43
N SER A 573 29.33 -32.81 -4.45
CA SER A 573 28.68 -32.83 -5.76
C SER A 573 27.29 -33.49 -5.69
N VAL A 574 27.17 -34.59 -4.95
CA VAL A 574 25.93 -35.33 -4.73
C VAL A 574 25.91 -35.88 -3.30
N LEU A 575 24.76 -35.82 -2.63
CA LEU A 575 24.48 -36.57 -1.40
C LEU A 575 23.17 -37.34 -1.56
N GLU A 576 23.27 -38.66 -1.49
CA GLU A 576 22.13 -39.58 -1.64
C GLU A 576 21.05 -39.37 -0.56
N PRO A 577 19.80 -39.78 -0.82
CA PRO A 577 18.75 -39.86 0.19
C PRO A 577 19.22 -40.54 1.48
N GLN A 578 18.93 -39.96 2.64
CA GLN A 578 19.34 -40.49 3.96
C GLN A 578 20.86 -40.66 4.16
N ALA A 579 21.69 -40.35 3.17
CA ALA A 579 23.12 -40.40 3.30
C ALA A 579 23.61 -39.20 4.11
N SER A 580 24.68 -39.42 4.85
CA SER A 580 25.35 -38.37 5.59
C SER A 580 26.69 -38.05 4.96
N PHE A 581 27.07 -36.78 4.97
CA PHE A 581 28.48 -36.43 4.89
C PHE A 581 29.00 -36.07 6.28
N SER A 582 30.31 -36.23 6.45
CA SER A 582 31.05 -35.82 7.64
C SER A 582 32.27 -35.06 7.18
N TRP A 583 32.37 -33.79 7.56
CA TRP A 583 33.56 -32.99 7.32
C TRP A 583 34.27 -32.74 8.64
N VAL A 584 35.49 -33.26 8.73
CA VAL A 584 36.40 -33.02 9.84
C VAL A 584 37.38 -31.94 9.43
N GLU A 585 37.45 -30.87 10.22
CA GLU A 585 38.42 -29.79 10.02
C GLU A 585 39.30 -29.63 11.26
N MET A 586 40.61 -29.55 11.03
CA MET A 586 41.60 -29.32 12.09
C MET A 586 41.81 -27.82 12.28
N PHE A 587 41.84 -27.36 13.51
CA PHE A 587 42.07 -25.95 13.82
C PHE A 587 42.88 -25.77 15.10
N THR A 588 43.58 -24.64 15.23
CA THR A 588 44.38 -24.31 16.41
C THR A 588 43.89 -22.99 16.99
N PRO A 589 43.15 -23.00 18.12
CA PRO A 589 42.63 -21.79 18.74
C PRO A 589 43.76 -20.81 19.07
N ARG A 590 43.64 -19.57 18.59
CA ARG A 590 44.62 -18.50 18.80
C ARG A 590 44.25 -17.59 19.97
N LEU A 591 42.97 -17.53 20.36
CA LEU A 591 42.43 -16.60 21.37
C LEU A 591 41.65 -17.34 22.48
N HIS A 592 41.76 -16.88 23.73
CA HIS A 592 41.11 -17.48 24.92
C HIS A 592 39.68 -16.95 25.16
N GLY A 593 38.83 -17.72 25.87
CA GLY A 593 37.46 -17.36 26.25
C GLY A 593 36.38 -18.08 25.44
N LEU A 594 35.09 -17.76 25.68
CA LEU A 594 33.97 -18.34 24.92
C LEU A 594 34.10 -17.98 23.44
N ARG A 595 34.08 -18.98 22.56
CA ARG A 595 34.20 -18.83 21.11
C ARG A 595 33.19 -19.73 20.42
N LEU A 596 32.75 -19.32 19.23
CA LEU A 596 31.69 -19.99 18.48
C LEU A 596 32.25 -20.43 17.12
N ILE A 597 31.90 -21.65 16.71
CA ILE A 597 32.11 -22.15 15.36
C ILE A 597 30.76 -22.01 14.65
N VAL A 598 30.71 -21.22 13.58
CA VAL A 598 29.53 -21.06 12.73
C VAL A 598 29.68 -21.97 11.51
N ARG A 599 28.58 -22.56 11.08
CA ARG A 599 28.51 -23.28 9.81
C ARG A 599 27.31 -22.82 8.99
N THR A 600 27.43 -22.92 7.67
CA THR A 600 26.32 -22.61 6.76
C THR A 600 26.26 -23.64 5.65
N LEU A 601 25.05 -24.16 5.38
CA LEU A 601 24.75 -25.07 4.27
C LEU A 601 23.94 -24.28 3.22
N LYS A 602 24.48 -24.07 2.02
CA LYS A 602 23.77 -23.31 0.96
C LYS A 602 23.23 -24.23 -0.14
N ARG A 603 21.94 -24.06 -0.50
CA ARG A 603 21.29 -24.54 -1.74
C ARG A 603 20.03 -23.69 -2.06
N ARG A 604 19.56 -23.67 -3.31
CA ARG A 604 18.25 -23.16 -3.76
C ARG A 604 17.21 -24.28 -3.70
N VAL A 605 16.15 -24.15 -2.90
CA VAL A 605 14.99 -25.06 -2.88
C VAL A 605 13.73 -24.24 -2.62
N ASP A 606 12.73 -24.36 -3.49
CA ASP A 606 11.40 -23.78 -3.28
C ASP A 606 10.48 -24.82 -2.61
N ILE A 607 9.81 -24.43 -1.54
CA ILE A 607 8.94 -25.30 -0.73
C ILE A 607 7.49 -24.92 -1.02
N CYS A 608 6.69 -25.88 -1.49
CA CYS A 608 5.25 -25.77 -1.69
C CYS A 608 4.50 -26.59 -0.63
N LEU A 609 3.43 -26.04 -0.09
CA LEU A 609 2.65 -26.72 0.95
C LEU A 609 1.21 -26.84 0.44
N SER A 610 0.63 -28.02 0.57
CA SER A 610 -0.74 -28.31 0.16
C SER A 610 -1.54 -28.84 1.34
N LEU A 611 -2.72 -28.27 1.59
CA LEU A 611 -3.65 -28.72 2.62
C LEU A 611 -4.76 -29.54 1.95
N LYS A 612 -4.96 -30.78 2.38
CA LYS A 612 -6.04 -31.64 1.91
C LYS A 612 -7.02 -31.90 3.05
N PRO A 613 -8.33 -31.64 2.88
CA PRO A 613 -9.33 -32.12 3.83
C PRO A 613 -9.45 -33.64 3.70
N SER A 614 -8.98 -34.39 4.69
CA SER A 614 -9.13 -35.85 4.74
C SER A 614 -10.53 -36.21 5.27
N ALA A 615 -11.56 -35.97 4.44
CA ALA A 615 -12.89 -36.61 4.41
C ALA A 615 -13.92 -35.66 3.76
N LEU A 616 -13.92 -35.61 2.43
CA LEU A 616 -15.03 -35.03 1.64
C LEU A 616 -15.51 -36.03 0.56
N GLN A 617 -15.61 -37.30 0.94
CA GLN A 617 -16.44 -38.29 0.26
C GLN A 617 -17.60 -38.66 1.19
N GLN A 618 -18.51 -37.69 1.42
CA GLN A 618 -19.92 -37.84 1.81
C GLN A 618 -20.46 -36.48 2.32
N PHE A 619 -20.44 -35.43 1.49
CA PHE A 619 -21.22 -34.21 1.78
C PHE A 619 -21.70 -33.53 0.49
N HIS A 620 -22.22 -34.34 -0.44
CA HIS A 620 -22.93 -33.84 -1.61
C HIS A 620 -24.40 -34.33 -1.66
N GLN A 621 -25.02 -34.59 -0.49
CA GLN A 621 -26.40 -35.09 -0.44
C GLN A 621 -27.28 -34.60 0.73
N LEU A 622 -26.94 -33.49 1.39
CA LEU A 622 -27.83 -32.85 2.37
C LEU A 622 -27.76 -31.31 2.29
N MET A 623 -27.97 -30.79 1.07
CA MET A 623 -28.32 -29.38 0.82
C MET A 623 -29.49 -29.36 -0.18
N ASN A 624 -30.54 -30.11 0.16
CA ASN A 624 -31.95 -29.79 -0.09
C ASN A 624 -32.66 -29.89 1.25
#